data_AF-A0A972ICD6-F1
#
_entry.id   AF-A0A972ICD6-F1
#
_cell.length_a   1.000
_cell.length_b   1.000
_cell.length_c   1.000
_cell.angle_alpha   90.00
_cell.angle_beta   90.00
_cell.angle_gamma   90.00
#
_symmetry.space_group_name_H-M   'P 1'
#
loop_
_entity.id
_entity.type
_entity.pdbx_description
1 polymer ?
#
loop_
_entity_poly.entity_id
_entity_poly.type
_entity_poly.pdbx_seq_one_letter_code
_entity_poly.pdbx_strand_id
1 'polypeptide(L)'
;AYPKEGSNIWYDVVAIPATSTKKELAEKFINFLCRTDIAYMNAVYTGYSSPQIEVYDLLDEDIQNNPAAYPSEEVIKNCEVFKYLGDFVEYYNRAWMEVTAN
;
A
#
# COMPACT_ATOMS: atom_id res chain seq x y z
N ALA A 1 -8.04 -15.11 7.94
CA ALA A 1 -7.02 -16.15 8.23
C ALA A 1 -5.82 -15.90 7.31
N TYR A 2 -4.60 -15.96 7.84
CA TYR A 2 -3.38 -15.73 7.06
C TYR A 2 -2.82 -17.07 6.54
N PRO A 3 -2.21 -17.10 5.34
CA PRO A 3 -1.45 -18.27 4.89
C PRO A 3 -0.29 -18.58 5.85
N LYS A 4 0.00 -19.86 6.07
CA LYS A 4 1.04 -20.30 7.03
C LYS A 4 2.44 -19.97 6.54
N GLU A 5 2.60 -19.97 5.22
CA GLU A 5 3.84 -19.71 4.49
C GLU A 5 4.19 -18.22 4.44
N GLY A 6 3.28 -17.35 4.88
CA GLY A 6 3.41 -15.91 4.71
C GLY A 6 2.60 -15.39 3.53
N SER A 7 2.65 -14.08 3.34
CA SER A 7 2.02 -13.39 2.21
C SER A 7 2.88 -12.20 1.78
N ASN A 8 2.43 -11.48 0.78
CA ASN A 8 3.05 -10.22 0.39
C ASN A 8 2.54 -9.04 1.25
N ILE A 9 3.46 -8.18 1.68
CA ILE A 9 3.19 -6.80 2.09
C ILE A 9 3.61 -5.87 0.96
N TRP A 10 2.79 -4.90 0.64
CA TRP A 10 3.05 -3.92 -0.41
C TRP A 10 2.69 -2.51 0.07
N TYR A 11 3.28 -1.52 -0.60
CA TYR A 11 3.09 -0.11 -0.31
C TYR A 11 2.90 0.64 -1.61
N ASP A 12 1.79 1.36 -1.72
CA ASP A 12 1.59 2.31 -2.81
C ASP A 12 2.14 3.68 -2.42
N VAL A 13 2.84 4.32 -3.35
CA VAL A 13 3.40 5.66 -3.16
C VAL A 13 3.00 6.57 -4.31
N VAL A 14 2.76 7.85 -4.00
CA VAL A 14 2.54 8.87 -5.02
C VAL A 14 3.91 9.41 -5.46
N ALA A 15 4.24 9.22 -6.73
CA ALA A 15 5.47 9.74 -7.33
C ALA A 15 5.15 10.79 -8.39
N ILE A 16 6.02 11.81 -8.53
CA ILE A 16 5.95 12.78 -9.62
C ILE A 16 6.87 12.30 -10.75
N PRO A 17 6.33 11.96 -11.94
CA PRO A 17 7.16 11.57 -13.07
C PRO A 17 8.12 12.70 -13.48
N ALA A 18 9.34 12.34 -13.90
CA ALA A 18 10.32 13.31 -14.39
C ALA A 18 9.83 14.12 -15.60
N THR A 19 8.84 13.59 -16.34
CA THR A 19 8.20 14.22 -17.50
C THR A 19 7.05 15.17 -17.15
N SER A 20 6.72 15.34 -15.86
CA SER A 20 5.62 16.21 -15.43
C SER A 20 5.89 17.67 -15.77
N THR A 21 4.93 18.32 -16.45
CA THR A 21 4.98 19.76 -16.74
C THR A 21 4.34 20.62 -15.65
N LYS A 22 3.80 19.99 -14.59
CA LYS A 22 3.02 20.64 -13.52
C LYS A 22 3.50 20.22 -12.12
N LYS A 23 4.82 20.14 -11.93
CA LYS A 23 5.47 19.66 -10.70
C LYS A 23 4.94 20.36 -9.43
N GLU A 24 4.88 21.69 -9.41
CA GLU A 24 4.43 22.45 -8.24
C GLU A 24 2.97 22.11 -7.84
N LEU A 25 2.08 21.89 -8.81
CA LEU A 25 0.70 21.50 -8.54
C LEU A 25 0.62 20.07 -7.99
N ALA A 26 1.44 19.16 -8.51
CA ALA A 26 1.54 17.79 -8.01
C ALA A 26 2.08 17.76 -6.57
N GLU A 27 3.08 18.58 -6.24
CA GLU A 27 3.59 18.73 -4.87
C GLU A 27 2.51 19.25 -3.92
N LYS A 28 1.72 20.25 -4.34
CA LYS A 28 0.57 20.75 -3.56
C LYS A 28 -0.49 19.67 -3.34
N PHE A 29 -0.74 18.83 -4.34
CA PHE A 29 -1.68 17.71 -4.21
C PHE A 29 -1.16 16.63 -3.26
N ILE A 30 0.12 16.25 -3.35
CA ILE A 30 0.75 15.33 -2.39
C ILE A 30 0.65 15.91 -0.98
N ASN A 31 0.97 17.20 -0.79
CA ASN A 31 0.84 17.85 0.51
C ASN A 31 -0.60 17.84 1.05
N PHE A 32 -1.60 17.97 0.17
CA PHE A 32 -3.00 17.81 0.54
C PHE A 32 -3.32 16.38 1.01
N LEU A 33 -2.87 15.35 0.29
CA LEU A 33 -3.02 13.95 0.69
C LEU A 33 -2.32 13.62 2.02
N CYS A 34 -1.22 14.30 2.32
CA CYS A 34 -0.47 14.12 3.58
C CYS A 34 -1.11 14.81 4.79
N ARG A 35 -2.16 15.62 4.63
CA ARG A 35 -2.88 16.15 5.79
C ARG A 35 -3.64 15.03 6.50
N THR A 36 -3.53 14.96 7.82
CA THR A 36 -4.14 13.90 8.64
C THR A 36 -5.65 13.77 8.42
N ASP A 37 -6.39 14.88 8.32
CA ASP A 37 -7.84 14.84 8.09
C ASP A 37 -8.21 14.24 6.72
N ILE A 38 -7.40 14.53 5.69
CA ILE A 38 -7.57 13.99 4.34
C ILE A 38 -7.18 12.52 4.30
N ALA A 39 -6.05 12.16 4.89
CA ALA A 39 -5.57 10.79 4.98
C ALA A 39 -6.55 9.89 5.76
N TYR A 40 -7.13 10.41 6.85
CA TYR A 40 -8.20 9.74 7.60
C TYR A 40 -9.44 9.48 6.75
N MET A 41 -9.96 10.52 6.07
CA MET A 41 -11.12 10.35 5.18
C MET A 41 -10.84 9.30 4.09
N ASN A 42 -9.63 9.29 3.53
CA ASN A 42 -9.23 8.32 2.52
C ASN A 42 -9.11 6.89 3.08
N ALA A 43 -8.53 6.73 4.27
CA ALA A 43 -8.41 5.43 4.93
C ALA A 43 -9.78 4.83 5.27
N VAL A 44 -10.68 5.62 5.85
CA VAL A 44 -12.06 5.17 6.17
C VAL A 44 -12.85 4.82 4.91
N TYR A 45 -12.72 5.62 3.84
CA TYR A 45 -13.44 5.37 2.60
C TYR A 45 -12.94 4.11 1.85
N THR A 46 -11.63 3.90 1.81
CA THR A 46 -11.03 2.80 1.02
C THR A 46 -10.83 1.51 1.80
N GLY A 47 -10.77 1.58 3.14
CA GLY A 47 -10.46 0.46 4.02
C GLY A 47 -8.98 0.08 4.06
N TYR A 48 -8.11 0.78 3.33
CA TYR A 48 -6.66 0.57 3.38
C TYR A 48 -6.02 1.30 4.57
N SER A 49 -5.03 0.66 5.15
CA SER A 49 -4.29 1.18 6.30
C SER A 49 -3.45 2.39 5.89
N SER A 50 -3.59 3.48 6.65
CA SER A 50 -2.76 4.66 6.48
C SER A 50 -1.37 4.43 7.09
N PRO A 51 -0.28 4.93 6.47
CA PRO A 51 1.04 4.91 7.10
C PRO A 51 1.22 5.98 8.18
N GLN A 52 0.25 6.88 8.37
CA GLN A 52 0.30 7.94 9.39
C GLN A 52 -0.23 7.43 10.74
N ILE A 53 0.58 7.55 11.79
CA ILE A 53 0.21 7.15 13.16
C ILE A 53 -0.97 7.98 13.66
N GLU A 54 -1.01 9.27 13.32
CA GLU A 54 -2.10 10.17 13.71
C GLU A 54 -3.44 9.77 13.08
N VAL A 55 -3.42 9.12 11.91
CA VAL A 55 -4.65 8.57 11.32
C VAL A 55 -5.10 7.34 12.10
N TYR A 56 -4.18 6.45 12.48
CA TYR A 56 -4.50 5.27 13.29
C TYR A 56 -5.17 5.66 14.60
N ASP A 57 -4.61 6.65 15.31
CA ASP A 57 -5.13 7.15 16.59
C ASP A 57 -6.55 7.76 16.50
N LEU A 58 -6.97 8.16 15.29
CA LEU A 58 -8.31 8.72 15.03
C LEU A 58 -9.35 7.66 14.62
N LEU A 59 -8.94 6.44 14.29
CA LEU A 59 -9.85 5.37 13.87
C LEU A 59 -10.66 4.83 15.05
N ASP A 60 -11.86 4.35 14.76
CA ASP A 60 -12.68 3.61 15.72
C ASP A 60 -11.97 2.31 16.16
N GLU A 61 -12.21 1.89 17.40
CA GLU A 61 -11.52 0.72 18.01
C GLU A 61 -11.73 -0.58 17.22
N ASP A 62 -12.87 -0.74 16.55
CA ASP A 62 -13.17 -1.91 15.73
C ASP A 62 -12.26 -1.97 14.48
N ILE A 63 -11.93 -0.82 13.91
CA ILE A 63 -10.99 -0.72 12.79
C ILE A 63 -9.55 -0.88 13.28
N GLN A 64 -9.17 -0.23 14.39
CA GLN A 64 -7.83 -0.35 14.97
C GLN A 64 -7.46 -1.80 15.32
N ASN A 65 -8.45 -2.58 15.77
CA ASN A 65 -8.29 -3.99 16.13
C ASN A 65 -8.61 -4.94 14.97
N ASN A 66 -8.90 -4.45 13.77
CA ASN A 66 -9.16 -5.29 12.61
C ASN A 66 -7.86 -5.94 12.13
N PRO A 67 -7.68 -7.25 12.30
CA PRO A 67 -6.42 -7.92 11.95
C PRO A 67 -6.16 -7.90 10.43
N ALA A 68 -7.18 -7.74 9.59
CA ALA A 68 -6.98 -7.62 8.14
C ALA A 68 -6.32 -6.29 7.74
N ALA A 69 -6.61 -5.20 8.46
CA ALA A 69 -6.04 -3.88 8.21
C ALA A 69 -4.74 -3.66 9.02
N TYR A 70 -4.76 -4.05 10.30
CA TYR A 70 -3.65 -3.89 11.23
C TYR A 70 -3.25 -5.27 11.79
N PRO A 71 -2.53 -6.08 11.00
CA PRO A 71 -2.08 -7.40 11.44
C PRO A 71 -1.05 -7.30 12.57
N SER A 72 -0.93 -8.36 13.37
CA SER A 72 0.09 -8.42 14.42
C SER A 72 1.51 -8.43 13.85
N GLU A 73 2.48 -8.04 14.67
CA GLU A 73 3.89 -8.12 14.28
C GLU A 73 4.35 -9.52 13.87
N GLU A 74 3.78 -10.57 14.48
CA GLU A 74 4.11 -11.95 14.14
C GLU A 74 3.70 -12.28 12.69
N VAL A 75 2.51 -11.84 12.28
CA VAL A 75 2.04 -11.99 10.90
C VAL A 75 2.92 -11.19 9.95
N ILE A 76 3.25 -9.94 10.32
CA ILE A 76 4.11 -9.08 9.50
C ILE A 76 5.50 -9.70 9.32
N LYS A 77 6.09 -10.29 10.37
CA LYS A 77 7.39 -10.97 10.32
C LYS A 77 7.40 -12.22 9.43
N ASN A 78 6.24 -12.83 9.23
CA ASN A 78 6.07 -13.97 8.33
C ASN A 78 5.79 -13.55 6.87
N CYS A 79 5.60 -12.26 6.59
CA CYS A 79 5.34 -11.76 5.24
C CYS A 79 6.60 -11.18 4.58
N GLU A 80 6.54 -11.02 3.27
CA GLU A 80 7.64 -10.50 2.45
C GLU A 80 7.19 -9.32 1.59
N VAL A 81 8.11 -8.37 1.36
CA VAL A 81 7.91 -7.31 0.37
C VAL A 81 8.52 -7.72 -0.97
N PHE A 82 7.84 -7.40 -2.07
CA PHE A 82 8.43 -7.62 -3.39
C PHE A 82 9.68 -6.76 -3.57
N LYS A 83 10.72 -7.38 -4.11
CA LYS A 83 11.98 -6.72 -4.47
C LYS A 83 11.99 -6.53 -5.97
N TYR A 84 12.55 -5.40 -6.41
CA TYR A 84 12.78 -5.21 -7.83
C TYR A 84 13.83 -6.21 -8.34
N LEU A 85 13.44 -7.00 -9.36
CA LEU A 85 14.26 -8.09 -9.90
C LEU A 85 15.02 -7.73 -11.19
N GLY A 86 15.02 -6.45 -11.59
CA GLY A 86 15.59 -6.04 -12.88
C GLY A 86 14.83 -6.67 -14.06
N ASP A 87 15.58 -7.07 -15.08
CA ASP A 87 15.04 -7.68 -16.31
C ASP A 87 14.26 -8.98 -16.05
N PHE A 88 14.45 -9.63 -14.91
CA PHE A 88 13.74 -10.86 -14.57
C PHE A 88 12.22 -10.66 -14.36
N VAL A 89 11.77 -9.42 -14.15
CA VAL A 89 10.34 -9.08 -14.07
C VAL A 89 9.60 -9.49 -15.35
N GLU A 90 10.24 -9.39 -16.52
CA GLU A 90 9.65 -9.81 -17.80
C GLU A 90 9.37 -11.31 -17.86
N TYR A 91 10.18 -12.12 -17.17
CA TYR A 91 9.95 -13.55 -17.07
C TYR A 91 8.65 -13.84 -16.28
N TYR A 92 8.49 -13.18 -15.13
CA TYR A 92 7.26 -13.27 -14.33
C TYR A 92 6.03 -12.83 -15.13
N ASN A 93 6.11 -11.70 -15.85
CA ASN A 93 5.01 -11.18 -16.66
C ASN A 93 4.59 -12.18 -17.75
N ARG A 94 5.56 -12.73 -18.49
CA ARG A 94 5.28 -13.73 -19.53
C ARG A 94 4.64 -14.99 -18.96
N ALA A 95 5.19 -15.54 -17.87
CA ALA A 95 4.62 -16.72 -17.23
C ALA A 95 3.18 -16.45 -16.76
N TRP A 96 2.90 -15.27 -16.21
CA TRP A 96 1.54 -14.88 -15.82
C TRP A 96 0.58 -14.77 -17.00
N MET A 97 1.02 -14.18 -18.12
CA MET A 97 0.22 -14.14 -19.36
C MET A 97 -0.10 -15.53 -19.89
N GLU A 98 0.86 -16.46 -19.88
CA GLU A 98 0.62 -17.85 -20.31
C GLU A 98 -0.41 -18.59 -19.44
N VAL A 99 -0.36 -18.36 -18.12
CA VAL A 99 -1.33 -18.93 -17.17
C VAL A 99 -2.73 -18.36 -17.36
N THR A 100 -2.84 -17.04 -17.61
CA THR A 100 -4.13 -16.34 -17.67
C THR A 100 -4.78 -16.30 -19.05
N ALA A 101 -4.04 -16.65 -20.12
CA ALA A 101 -4.56 -16.67 -21.49
C ALA A 101 -5.39 -17.93 -21.84
N ASN A 102 -5.40 -18.93 -20.98
CA ASN A 102 -6.23 -20.15 -21.10
C ASN A 102 -7.44 -20.08 -20.16
#